data_AF-A0A7C5HUG7-F1
#
_entry.id   AF-A0A7C5HUG7-F1
#
_cell.length_a   1.000
_cell.length_b   1.000
_cell.length_c   1.000
_cell.angle_alpha   90.00
_cell.angle_beta   90.00
_cell.angle_gamma   90.00
#
_symmetry.space_group_name_H-M   'P 1'
#
loop_
_entity.id
_entity.type
_entity.pdbx_description
1 polymer ?
#
loop_
_entity_poly.entity_id
_entity_poly.type
_entity_poly.pdbx_seq_one_letter_code
_entity_poly.pdbx_strand_id
1 'polypeptide(L)'
;MKHYPLIRTIYLYLFTLLGLTLLTIGGVRFIDMGLKALVFTGAEQNLKFSYFPPLASPAGELEKIAQNQSLSEQEKEKIKKIIEDYENWQKQRDAFDPVSAKRQRDASFNLALILVGLPLYLYHWRIIKRETKNSKEEN
;
A
#
# COMPACT_ATOMS: atom_id res chain seq x y z
N MET A 1 -47.51 0.76 23.72
CA MET A 1 -46.11 0.50 23.34
C MET A 1 -45.33 1.80 23.52
N LYS A 2 -44.33 1.85 24.41
CA LYS A 2 -43.61 3.11 24.69
C LYS A 2 -42.79 3.50 23.46
N HIS A 3 -43.21 4.56 22.78
CA HIS A 3 -42.43 5.19 21.71
C HIS A 3 -41.21 5.87 22.34
N TYR A 4 -40.01 5.40 22.03
CA TYR A 4 -38.75 6.06 22.40
C TYR A 4 -38.13 6.72 21.16
N PRO A 5 -38.72 7.82 20.65
CA PRO A 5 -38.25 8.47 19.42
C PRO A 5 -36.80 8.94 19.55
N LEU A 6 -36.40 9.39 20.74
CA LEU A 6 -35.05 9.91 20.99
C LEU A 6 -33.98 8.79 20.95
N ILE A 7 -34.26 7.63 21.54
CA ILE A 7 -33.35 6.46 21.48
C ILE A 7 -33.18 5.99 20.03
N ARG A 8 -34.28 5.91 19.27
CA ARG A 8 -34.24 5.55 17.85
C ARG A 8 -33.40 6.56 17.04
N THR A 9 -33.61 7.85 17.25
CA THR A 9 -32.87 8.90 16.55
C THR A 9 -31.37 8.84 16.85
N ILE A 10 -30.99 8.71 18.13
CA ILE A 10 -29.57 8.55 18.52
C ILE A 10 -28.96 7.31 17.85
N TYR A 11 -29.66 6.17 17.92
CA TYR A 11 -29.20 4.93 17.29
C TYR A 11 -28.95 5.11 15.79
N LEU A 12 -29.88 5.74 15.07
CA LEU A 12 -29.78 5.96 13.63
C LEU A 12 -28.61 6.88 13.27
N TYR A 13 -28.39 7.97 14.01
CA TYR A 13 -27.24 8.86 13.76
C TYR A 13 -25.91 8.17 14.05
N LEU A 14 -25.81 7.41 15.14
CA LEU A 14 -24.61 6.64 15.46
C LEU A 14 -24.30 5.60 14.38
N PHE A 15 -25.31 4.84 13.94
CA PHE A 15 -25.14 3.84 12.90
C PHE A 15 -24.75 4.48 11.56
N THR A 16 -25.35 5.63 11.22
CA THR A 16 -24.99 6.37 10.01
C THR A 16 -23.56 6.90 10.07
N LEU A 17 -23.13 7.42 11.22
CA LEU A 17 -21.75 7.88 11.41
C LEU A 17 -20.75 6.73 11.26
N LEU A 18 -21.03 5.57 11.87
CA LEU A 18 -20.20 4.39 11.74
C LEU A 18 -20.14 3.90 10.29
N GLY A 19 -21.30 3.80 9.62
CA GLY A 19 -21.39 3.39 8.22
C GLY A 19 -20.61 4.34 7.29
N LEU A 20 -20.77 5.66 7.47
CA LEU A 20 -20.01 6.65 6.72
C LEU A 20 -18.51 6.50 6.98
N THR A 21 -18.09 6.30 8.22
CA THR A 21 -16.68 6.08 8.58
C THR A 21 -16.11 4.86 7.84
N LEU A 22 -16.80 3.72 7.87
CA LEU A 22 -16.37 2.52 7.16
C LEU A 22 -16.29 2.75 5.65
N LEU A 23 -17.26 3.46 5.07
CA LEU A 23 -17.30 3.77 3.64
C LEU A 23 -16.15 4.69 3.23
N THR A 24 -15.81 5.70 4.04
CA THR A 24 -14.65 6.56 3.77
C THR A 24 -13.34 5.79 3.83
N ILE A 25 -13.14 4.93 4.85
CA ILE A 25 -11.94 4.10 4.98
C ILE A 25 -11.82 3.14 3.78
N GLY A 26 -12.93 2.47 3.42
CA GLY A 26 -12.98 1.58 2.27
C GLY A 26 -12.68 2.31 0.96
N GLY A 27 -13.27 3.49 0.75
CA GLY A 27 -13.05 4.32 -0.42
C GLY A 27 -11.59 4.76 -0.57
N VAL A 28 -10.96 5.22 0.51
CA VAL A 28 -9.53 5.59 0.49
C VAL A 28 -8.67 4.39 0.13
N ARG A 29 -8.90 3.23 0.74
CA ARG A 29 -8.13 2.01 0.44
C ARG A 29 -8.30 1.56 -1.01
N PHE A 30 -9.51 1.65 -1.54
CA PHE A 30 -9.79 1.26 -2.92
C PHE A 30 -9.10 2.17 -3.93
N ILE A 31 -9.16 3.50 -3.72
CA ILE A 31 -8.46 4.46 -4.57
C ILE A 31 -6.95 4.30 -4.46
N ASP A 32 -6.41 4.13 -3.24
CA ASP A 32 -4.99 3.89 -3.02
C ASP A 32 -4.49 2.62 -3.75
N MET A 33 -5.26 1.54 -3.69
CA MET A 33 -4.97 0.32 -4.46
C MET A 33 -4.94 0.59 -5.97
N GLY A 34 -5.96 1.28 -6.51
CA GLY A 34 -6.02 1.62 -7.94
C GLY A 34 -4.86 2.51 -8.39
N LEU A 35 -4.49 3.50 -7.56
CA LEU A 35 -3.37 4.39 -7.80
C LEU A 35 -2.04 3.63 -7.83
N LYS A 36 -1.79 2.72 -6.89
CA LYS A 36 -0.60 1.85 -6.90
C LYS A 36 -0.56 0.91 -8.10
N ALA A 37 -1.71 0.37 -8.50
CA ALA A 37 -1.79 -0.57 -9.60
C ALA A 37 -1.57 0.08 -10.99
N LEU A 38 -2.04 1.31 -11.17
CA LEU A 38 -2.11 1.94 -12.51
C LEU A 38 -1.18 3.14 -12.69
N VAL A 39 -0.89 3.90 -11.63
CA VAL A 39 -0.12 5.16 -11.70
C VAL A 39 1.24 5.01 -11.01
N PHE A 40 1.26 4.45 -9.80
CA PHE A 40 2.43 4.29 -8.95
C PHE A 40 2.89 2.83 -8.91
N THR A 41 3.16 2.25 -10.08
CA THR A 41 3.50 0.82 -10.24
C THR A 41 4.78 0.40 -9.49
N GLY A 42 5.62 1.36 -9.08
CA GLY A 42 6.79 1.15 -8.24
C GLY A 42 6.53 1.10 -6.73
N ALA A 43 5.35 1.52 -6.26
CA ALA A 43 5.02 1.62 -4.83
C ALA A 43 5.13 0.28 -4.07
N GLU A 44 4.99 -0.82 -4.80
CA GLU A 44 4.99 -2.19 -4.28
C GLU A 44 6.21 -3.01 -4.72
N GLN A 45 7.22 -2.39 -5.32
CA GLN A 45 8.47 -3.07 -5.67
C GLN A 45 9.12 -3.75 -4.45
N ASN A 46 9.10 -3.10 -3.29
CA ASN A 46 9.53 -3.68 -2.01
C ASN A 46 8.87 -5.04 -1.66
N LEU A 47 7.64 -5.31 -2.13
CA LEU A 47 6.96 -6.58 -1.87
C LEU A 47 7.43 -7.71 -2.79
N LYS A 48 8.03 -7.36 -3.93
CA LYS A 48 8.55 -8.33 -4.92
C LYS A 48 9.97 -8.76 -4.59
N PHE A 49 10.71 -7.97 -3.82
CA PHE A 49 12.11 -8.25 -3.51
C PHE A 49 12.25 -8.92 -2.14
N SER A 50 12.80 -10.13 -2.13
CA SER A 50 13.33 -10.71 -0.90
C SER A 50 14.56 -9.90 -0.49
N TYR A 51 14.43 -9.15 0.60
CA TYR A 51 15.55 -8.41 1.22
C TYR A 51 16.69 -9.34 1.62
N PHE A 52 16.38 -10.61 1.86
CA PHE A 52 17.38 -11.61 2.19
C PHE A 52 17.98 -12.19 0.91
N PRO A 53 19.31 -12.21 0.80
CA PRO A 53 19.96 -12.93 -0.28
C PRO A 53 19.50 -14.40 -0.23
N PRO A 54 19.34 -15.06 -1.39
CA PRO A 54 19.29 -16.53 -1.39
C PRO A 54 20.53 -17.04 -0.63
N LEU A 55 20.36 -18.12 0.14
CA LEU A 55 21.44 -18.72 0.95
C LEU A 55 22.64 -19.04 0.04
N ALA A 56 23.59 -18.13 -0.07
CA ALA A 56 24.77 -18.27 -0.90
C ALA A 56 25.94 -17.59 -0.20
N SER A 57 26.96 -18.41 0.09
CA SER A 57 28.34 -17.95 0.24
C SER A 57 28.71 -17.13 -1.01
N PRO A 58 29.60 -16.11 -0.91
CA PRO A 58 29.91 -15.20 -2.00
C PRO A 58 30.14 -15.97 -3.32
N ALA A 59 29.54 -15.53 -4.43
CA ALA A 59 29.56 -16.28 -5.70
C ALA A 59 30.97 -16.77 -6.11
N GLY A 60 32.03 -15.99 -5.81
CA GLY A 60 33.41 -16.37 -6.07
C GLY A 60 33.97 -17.53 -5.22
N GLU A 61 33.36 -17.87 -4.08
CA GLU A 61 33.67 -19.11 -3.33
C GLU A 61 32.96 -20.32 -3.95
N LEU A 62 31.73 -20.15 -4.43
CA LEU A 62 30.96 -21.19 -5.09
C LEU A 62 31.56 -21.59 -6.46
N GLU A 63 32.09 -20.63 -7.22
CA GLU A 63 32.81 -20.91 -8.47
C GLU A 63 34.05 -21.80 -8.26
N LYS A 64 34.79 -21.57 -7.17
CA LYS A 64 35.96 -22.41 -6.81
C LYS A 64 35.55 -23.83 -6.44
N ILE A 65 34.41 -23.97 -5.76
CA ILE A 65 33.86 -25.28 -5.40
C ILE A 65 33.38 -26.01 -6.66
N ALA A 66 32.71 -25.31 -7.60
CA ALA A 66 32.23 -25.88 -8.87
C ALA A 66 33.37 -26.44 -9.75
N GLN A 67 34.58 -25.88 -9.66
CA GLN A 67 35.76 -26.35 -10.40
C GLN A 67 36.41 -27.59 -9.79
N ASN A 68 35.95 -28.08 -8.63
CA ASN A 68 36.50 -29.26 -8.00
C ASN A 68 36.13 -30.54 -8.79
N GLN A 69 37.15 -31.33 -9.16
CA GLN A 69 36.98 -32.57 -9.91
C GLN A 69 36.24 -33.68 -9.13
N SER A 70 36.09 -33.54 -7.81
CA SER A 70 35.40 -34.51 -6.95
C SER A 70 33.87 -34.40 -6.96
N LEU A 71 33.29 -33.40 -7.62
CA LEU A 71 31.84 -33.22 -7.69
C LEU A 71 31.22 -34.01 -8.83
N SER A 72 30.05 -34.60 -8.57
CA SER A 72 29.19 -35.15 -9.62
C SER A 72 28.63 -34.04 -10.52
N GLU A 73 28.24 -34.39 -11.74
CA GLU A 73 27.64 -33.44 -12.69
C GLU A 73 26.35 -32.80 -12.15
N GLN A 74 25.56 -33.55 -11.39
CA GLN A 74 24.34 -33.04 -10.74
C GLN A 74 24.64 -31.99 -9.67
N GLU A 75 25.75 -32.12 -8.96
CA GLU A 75 26.18 -31.14 -7.95
C GLU A 75 26.71 -29.86 -8.60
N LYS A 76 27.48 -30.00 -9.69
CA LYS A 76 27.94 -28.84 -10.49
C LYS A 76 26.77 -28.05 -11.05
N GLU A 77 25.72 -28.73 -11.54
CA GLU A 77 24.53 -28.07 -12.07
C GLU A 77 23.74 -27.31 -10.98
N LYS A 78 23.63 -27.87 -9.77
CA LYS A 78 23.05 -27.17 -8.62
C LYS A 78 23.84 -25.92 -8.24
N ILE A 79 25.17 -26.01 -8.20
CA ILE A 79 26.03 -24.87 -7.86
C ILE A 79 25.89 -23.77 -8.92
N LYS A 80 25.90 -24.13 -10.20
CA LYS A 80 25.69 -23.18 -11.31
C LYS A 80 24.36 -22.43 -11.17
N LYS A 81 23.28 -23.15 -10.84
CA LYS A 81 21.97 -22.54 -10.61
C LYS A 81 21.98 -21.55 -9.43
N ILE A 82 22.67 -21.88 -8.34
CA ILE A 82 22.82 -20.97 -7.18
C ILE A 82 23.57 -19.70 -7.58
N ILE A 83 24.62 -19.81 -8.39
CA ILE A 83 25.39 -18.66 -8.90
C ILE A 83 24.49 -17.77 -9.78
N GLU A 84 23.76 -18.37 -10.73
CA GLU A 84 22.82 -17.64 -11.60
C GLU A 84 21.72 -16.93 -10.80
N ASP A 85 21.13 -17.62 -9.81
CA ASP A 85 20.12 -17.05 -8.91
C ASP A 85 20.69 -15.87 -8.09
N TYR A 86 21.93 -15.97 -7.62
CA TYR A 86 22.60 -14.92 -6.88
C TYR A 86 22.91 -13.69 -7.73
N GLU A 87 23.44 -13.88 -8.95
CA GLU A 87 23.65 -12.77 -9.89
C GLU A 87 22.35 -12.06 -10.27
N ASN A 88 21.29 -12.83 -10.49
CA ASN A 88 19.96 -12.28 -10.78
C ASN A 88 19.43 -11.48 -9.58
N TRP A 89 19.60 -11.97 -8.36
CA TRP A 89 19.25 -11.23 -7.14
C TRP A 89 20.04 -9.93 -7.02
N GLN A 90 21.36 -9.97 -7.29
CA GLN A 90 22.21 -8.78 -7.19
C GLN A 90 21.83 -7.72 -8.23
N LYS A 91 21.62 -8.09 -9.50
CA LYS A 91 21.13 -7.19 -10.55
C LYS A 91 19.80 -6.53 -10.17
N GLN A 92 18.89 -7.30 -9.59
CA GLN A 92 17.58 -6.79 -9.16
C GLN A 92 17.69 -5.86 -7.96
N ARG A 93 18.57 -6.15 -7.00
CA ARG A 93 18.85 -5.30 -5.85
C ARG A 93 19.47 -3.97 -6.25
N ASP A 94 20.44 -3.99 -7.15
CA ASP A 94 21.13 -2.77 -7.60
C ASP A 94 20.21 -1.85 -8.42
N ALA A 95 19.24 -2.44 -9.12
CA ALA A 95 18.19 -1.71 -9.82
C ALA A 95 17.08 -1.17 -8.88
N PHE A 96 17.04 -1.61 -7.62
CA PHE A 96 15.95 -1.28 -6.71
C PHE A 96 16.23 -0.01 -5.90
N ASP A 97 15.36 1.01 -6.04
CA ASP A 97 15.38 2.23 -5.24
C ASP A 97 14.30 2.19 -4.13
N PRO A 98 14.67 1.89 -2.87
CA PRO A 98 13.72 1.84 -1.75
C PRO A 98 13.09 3.19 -1.43
N VAL A 99 13.79 4.30 -1.70
CA VAL A 99 13.31 5.65 -1.39
C VAL A 99 12.22 6.03 -2.38
N SER A 100 12.42 5.78 -3.67
CA SER A 100 11.40 5.99 -4.70
C SER A 100 10.15 5.16 -4.44
N ALA A 101 10.30 3.86 -4.14
CA ALA A 101 9.17 2.98 -3.82
C ALA A 101 8.36 3.47 -2.60
N LYS A 102 9.05 3.93 -1.54
CA LYS A 102 8.39 4.52 -0.37
C LYS A 102 7.63 5.80 -0.73
N ARG A 103 8.26 6.72 -1.47
CA ARG A 103 7.64 7.98 -1.90
C ARG A 103 6.39 7.74 -2.74
N GLN A 104 6.43 6.79 -3.67
CA GLN A 104 5.28 6.41 -4.49
C GLN A 104 4.12 5.86 -3.65
N ARG A 105 4.42 5.02 -2.64
CA ARG A 105 3.42 4.49 -1.70
C ARG A 105 2.78 5.60 -0.87
N ASP A 106 3.58 6.50 -0.32
CA ASP A 106 3.11 7.63 0.48
C ASP A 106 2.27 8.59 -0.37
N ALA A 107 2.73 8.89 -1.58
CA ALA A 107 2.01 9.75 -2.52
C ALA A 107 0.63 9.17 -2.90
N SER A 108 0.58 7.87 -3.22
CA SER A 108 -0.67 7.18 -3.52
C SER A 108 -1.67 7.29 -2.37
N PHE A 109 -1.24 6.96 -1.15
CA PHE A 109 -2.13 6.97 0.01
C PHE A 109 -2.64 8.39 0.32
N ASN A 110 -1.75 9.38 0.30
CA ASN A 110 -2.12 10.77 0.56
C ASN A 110 -3.05 11.32 -0.54
N LEU A 111 -2.83 10.96 -1.81
CA LEU A 111 -3.71 11.35 -2.90
C LEU A 111 -5.10 10.72 -2.73
N ALA A 112 -5.17 9.45 -2.34
CA ALA A 112 -6.45 8.79 -2.05
C ALA A 112 -7.22 9.48 -0.92
N LEU A 113 -6.53 9.88 0.17
CA LEU A 113 -7.12 10.66 1.25
C LEU A 113 -7.69 12.00 0.75
N ILE A 114 -6.96 12.72 -0.10
CA ILE A 114 -7.42 13.99 -0.66
C ILE A 114 -8.64 13.76 -1.56
N LEU A 115 -8.60 12.76 -2.45
CA LEU A 115 -9.68 12.49 -3.41
C LEU A 115 -10.99 12.11 -2.72
N VAL A 116 -10.95 11.45 -1.57
CA VAL A 116 -12.16 11.13 -0.79
C VAL A 116 -12.52 12.23 0.20
N GLY A 117 -11.54 12.73 0.95
CA GLY A 117 -11.74 13.66 2.06
C GLY A 117 -12.12 15.06 1.59
N LEU A 118 -11.55 15.56 0.49
CA LEU A 118 -11.82 16.92 0.01
C LEU A 118 -13.29 17.10 -0.41
N PRO A 119 -13.91 16.22 -1.23
CA PRO A 119 -15.34 16.33 -1.52
C PRO A 119 -16.23 16.30 -0.27
N LEU A 120 -15.92 15.42 0.68
CA LEU A 120 -16.67 15.33 1.95
C LEU A 120 -16.56 16.61 2.77
N TYR A 121 -15.34 17.14 2.92
CA TYR A 121 -15.09 18.40 3.60
C TYR A 121 -15.86 19.55 2.95
N LEU A 122 -15.76 19.70 1.63
CA LEU A 122 -16.44 20.77 0.89
C LEU A 122 -17.96 20.67 1.00
N TYR A 123 -18.52 19.45 0.97
CA TYR A 123 -19.94 19.21 1.16
C TYR A 123 -20.41 19.71 2.53
N HIS A 124 -19.75 19.28 3.61
CA HIS A 124 -20.11 19.68 4.97
C HIS A 124 -19.89 21.18 5.20
N TRP A 125 -18.78 21.74 4.72
CA TRP A 125 -18.50 23.17 4.81
C TRP A 125 -19.59 24.02 4.15
N ARG A 126 -20.07 23.61 2.98
CA ARG A 126 -21.13 24.32 2.26
C ARG A 126 -22.45 24.32 3.03
N ILE A 127 -22.80 23.22 3.69
CA ILE A 127 -24.01 23.12 4.52
C ILE A 127 -23.91 24.06 5.71
N ILE A 128 -22.80 23.97 6.47
CA ILE A 128 -22.57 24.81 7.65
C ILE A 128 -22.69 26.29 7.28
N LYS A 129 -22.05 26.70 6.16
CA LYS A 129 -22.11 28.08 5.68
C LYS A 129 -23.53 28.53 5.33
N ARG A 130 -24.35 27.64 4.77
CA ARG A 130 -25.76 27.94 4.45
C ARG A 130 -26.60 28.10 5.71
N GLU A 131 -26.47 27.17 6.66
CA GLU A 131 -27.21 27.21 7.92
C GLU A 131 -26.84 28.43 8.75
N THR A 132 -25.56 28.74 8.91
CA THR A 132 -25.12 29.94 9.64
C THR A 132 -25.54 31.24 8.97
N LYS A 133 -25.69 31.27 7.63
CA LYS A 133 -26.23 32.45 6.94
C LYS A 133 -27.72 32.62 7.24
N ASN A 134 -28.52 31.56 7.11
CA ASN A 134 -29.95 31.62 7.35
C ASN A 134 -30.28 32.04 8.79
N SER A 135 -29.55 31.52 9.79
CA SER A 135 -29.75 31.91 11.20
C SER A 135 -29.41 33.38 11.50
N LYS A 136 -28.63 34.06 10.64
CA LYS A 136 -28.35 35.50 10.75
C LYS A 136 -29.39 36.38 10.05
N GLU A 137 -30.17 35.83 9.13
CA GLU A 137 -31.25 36.55 8.43
C GLU A 137 -32.58 36.44 9.20
N GLU A 138 -32.73 35.43 10.06
CA GLU A 138 -33.90 35.23 10.93
C GLU A 138 -33.84 35.95 12.30
N ASN A 139 -32.68 36.52 12.67
CA ASN A 139 -32.48 37.33 13.88
C ASN A 139 -32.28 38.80 13.52
#